data_AF-A0A3B9DVP3-F1
#
_entry.id   AF-A0A3B9DVP3-F1
#
_cell.length_a   1.000
_cell.length_b   1.000
_cell.length_c   1.000
_cell.angle_alpha   90.00
_cell.angle_beta   90.00
_cell.angle_gamma   90.00
#
_symmetry.space_group_name_H-M   'P 1'
#
loop_
_entity.id
_entity.type
_entity.pdbx_description
1 polymer ?
#
loop_
_entity_poly.entity_id
_entity_poly.type
_entity_poly.pdbx_seq_one_letter_code
_entity_poly.pdbx_strand_id
1 'polypeptide(L)'
;MDMDTIRRMLEEARPSFYRYPNPVVVYWHWTAGGHYTSFRDYHFCVDGDGEIICSCPLDTIPTATWHRNTGSIAIALCCCQDAQAYRDPWRADLGDMPPTKAQIEALAMLSAAIADVFDIPVDADHFMTHAEAADLDGYGPATTCERWDLAVLDESDAWMSGGDTLRGKTEFYLNQG
;
A
#
# COMPACT_ATOMS: atom_id res chain seq x y z
N MET A 1 16.48 1.01 -1.87
CA MET A 1 17.12 -0.09 -1.09
C MET A 1 16.94 -1.44 -1.80
N ASP A 2 17.84 -2.41 -1.59
CA ASP A 2 17.69 -3.79 -2.10
C ASP A 2 16.80 -4.68 -1.22
N MET A 3 16.28 -5.78 -1.80
CA MET A 3 15.34 -6.68 -1.13
C MET A 3 15.95 -7.47 0.04
N ASP A 4 17.25 -7.77 0.00
CA ASP A 4 17.93 -8.48 1.10
C ASP A 4 18.02 -7.59 2.34
N THR A 5 18.31 -6.31 2.14
CA THR A 5 18.32 -5.31 3.21
C THR A 5 16.93 -5.12 3.78
N ILE A 6 15.90 -5.06 2.93
CA ILE A 6 14.50 -4.97 3.37
C ILE A 6 14.11 -6.20 4.21
N ARG A 7 14.41 -7.42 3.76
CA ARG A 7 14.11 -8.65 4.52
C ARG A 7 14.72 -8.63 5.91
N ARG A 8 16.01 -8.27 6.03
CA ARG A 8 16.66 -8.12 7.35
C ARG A 8 15.94 -7.12 8.25
N MET A 9 15.56 -5.96 7.70
CA MET A 9 14.81 -4.95 8.46
C MET A 9 13.44 -5.47 8.93
N LEU A 10 12.73 -6.22 8.08
CA LEU A 10 11.45 -6.84 8.43
C LEU A 10 11.63 -7.90 9.52
N GLU A 11 12.65 -8.76 9.42
CA GLU A 11 12.96 -9.79 10.42
C GLU A 11 13.31 -9.20 11.79
N GLU A 12 14.14 -8.15 11.80
CA GLU A 12 14.51 -7.42 13.02
C GLU A 12 13.30 -6.74 13.68
N ALA A 13 12.39 -6.19 12.87
CA ALA A 13 11.19 -5.52 13.36
C ALA A 13 10.08 -6.50 13.76
N ARG A 14 10.01 -7.71 13.16
CA ARG A 14 8.92 -8.68 13.34
C ARG A 14 8.47 -8.87 14.80
N PRO A 15 9.35 -9.01 15.81
CA PRO A 15 8.93 -9.18 17.21
C PRO A 15 8.18 -7.97 17.80
N SER A 16 8.24 -6.78 17.20
CA SER A 16 7.49 -5.60 17.65
C SER A 16 6.00 -5.68 17.31
N PHE A 17 5.67 -6.28 16.16
CA PHE A 17 4.31 -6.40 15.66
C PHE A 17 3.50 -7.45 16.43
N TYR A 18 4.13 -8.55 16.83
CA TYR A 18 3.49 -9.62 17.60
C TYR A 18 3.33 -9.31 19.11
N ARG A 19 3.56 -8.06 19.52
CA ARG A 19 3.18 -7.56 20.85
C ARG A 19 1.71 -7.12 20.90
N TYR A 20 1.11 -6.89 19.74
CA TYR A 20 -0.29 -6.53 19.60
C TYR A 20 -1.15 -7.79 19.45
N PRO A 21 -2.40 -7.78 19.94
CA PRO A 21 -3.27 -8.95 19.88
C PRO A 21 -3.85 -9.22 18.48
N ASN A 22 -3.74 -8.25 17.57
CA ASN A 22 -4.30 -8.33 16.22
C ASN A 22 -3.26 -8.88 15.23
N PRO A 23 -3.69 -9.59 14.18
CA PRO A 23 -2.83 -9.92 13.05
C PRO A 23 -2.17 -8.69 12.42
N VAL A 24 -1.01 -8.89 11.80
CA VAL A 24 -0.32 -7.84 11.04
C VAL A 24 -1.09 -7.58 9.76
N VAL A 25 -1.36 -6.30 9.49
CA VAL A 25 -2.04 -5.86 8.26
C VAL A 25 -1.18 -4.84 7.56
N VAL A 26 -1.08 -4.95 6.24
CA VAL A 26 -0.38 -4.03 5.35
C VAL A 26 -1.42 -3.17 4.65
N TYR A 27 -1.26 -1.85 4.76
CA TYR A 27 -2.09 -0.87 4.06
C TYR A 27 -1.29 -0.20 2.96
N TRP A 28 -1.83 -0.26 1.75
CA TRP A 28 -1.26 0.37 0.56
C TRP A 28 -1.93 1.71 0.29
N HIS A 29 -1.11 2.73 0.07
CA HIS A 29 -1.51 4.12 -0.12
C HIS A 29 -0.87 4.70 -1.39
N TRP A 30 -1.27 5.91 -1.74
CA TRP A 30 -0.43 6.83 -2.50
C TRP A 30 -0.17 8.09 -1.69
N THR A 31 0.75 8.92 -2.16
CA THR A 31 1.05 10.21 -1.51
C THR A 31 0.18 11.36 -2.00
N ALA A 32 -0.60 11.17 -3.08
CA ALA A 32 -1.29 12.24 -3.80
C ALA A 32 -0.31 13.38 -4.19
N GLY A 33 0.87 13.00 -4.65
CA GLY A 33 1.98 13.90 -4.91
C GLY A 33 2.90 13.43 -6.03
N GLY A 34 4.05 14.10 -6.16
CA GLY A 34 5.01 13.80 -7.23
C GLY A 34 5.75 12.48 -7.02
N HIS A 35 6.25 11.90 -8.12
CA HIS A 35 6.94 10.61 -8.16
C HIS A 35 8.14 10.44 -7.21
N TYR A 36 8.73 11.53 -6.72
CA TYR A 36 9.95 11.50 -5.91
C TYR A 36 9.81 12.22 -4.57
N THR A 37 8.58 12.33 -4.04
CA THR A 37 8.31 12.95 -2.74
C THR A 37 7.81 11.91 -1.73
N SER A 38 8.62 11.60 -0.73
CA SER A 38 8.31 10.66 0.35
C SER A 38 7.82 11.36 1.62
N PHE A 39 7.05 10.63 2.44
CA PHE A 39 6.42 11.14 3.67
C PHE A 39 6.65 10.18 4.82
N ARG A 40 6.85 10.73 6.03
CA ARG A 40 7.11 9.95 7.25
C ARG A 40 5.87 9.30 7.85
N ASP A 41 4.69 9.58 7.30
CA ASP A 41 3.44 8.95 7.71
C ASP A 41 3.40 7.44 7.38
N TYR A 42 4.20 7.03 6.40
CA TYR A 42 4.33 5.65 5.92
C TYR A 42 5.68 5.04 6.33
N HIS A 43 5.73 3.74 6.62
CA HIS A 43 7.00 3.04 6.85
C HIS A 43 7.85 3.02 5.59
N PHE A 44 7.21 2.71 4.46
CA PHE A 44 7.85 2.68 3.16
C PHE A 44 7.17 3.62 2.19
N CYS A 45 7.98 4.32 1.40
CA CYS A 45 7.56 5.00 0.19
C CYS A 45 8.23 4.34 -1.02
N VAL A 46 7.52 4.24 -2.14
CA VAL A 46 8.04 3.72 -3.41
C VAL A 46 8.03 4.85 -4.43
N ASP A 47 9.20 5.29 -4.86
CA ASP A 47 9.32 6.39 -5.83
C ASP A 47 9.00 5.96 -7.27
N GLY A 48 9.00 6.91 -8.21
CA GLY A 48 8.61 6.69 -9.61
C GLY A 48 9.44 5.62 -10.33
N ASP A 49 10.68 5.39 -9.91
CA ASP A 49 11.59 4.39 -10.48
C ASP A 49 11.47 3.02 -9.78
N GLY A 50 10.58 2.91 -8.79
CA GLY A 50 10.39 1.71 -7.98
C GLY A 50 11.38 1.58 -6.83
N GLU A 51 12.13 2.64 -6.49
CA GLU A 51 13.01 2.59 -5.33
C GLU A 51 12.19 2.58 -4.04
N ILE A 52 12.42 1.55 -3.22
CA ILE A 52 11.84 1.43 -1.89
C ILE A 52 12.68 2.24 -0.90
N ILE A 53 12.03 3.21 -0.26
CA ILE A 53 12.58 4.15 0.72
C ILE A 53 11.96 3.83 2.08
N CYS A 54 12.78 3.58 3.11
CA CYS A 54 12.30 3.52 4.50
C CYS A 54 12.14 4.95 5.03
N SER A 55 10.92 5.46 5.01
CA SER A 55 10.57 6.83 5.42
C SER A 55 10.24 6.93 6.92
N CYS A 56 9.84 5.83 7.54
CA CYS A 56 9.57 5.75 8.98
C CYS A 56 10.05 4.40 9.54
N PRO A 57 10.71 4.36 10.70
CA PRO A 57 11.09 3.09 11.33
C PRO A 57 9.89 2.16 11.56
N LEU A 58 10.07 0.87 11.28
CA LEU A 58 9.02 -0.16 11.42
C LEU A 58 8.54 -0.40 12.86
N ASP A 59 9.29 0.05 13.86
CA ASP A 59 8.91 -0.01 15.27
C ASP A 59 8.10 1.20 15.74
N THR A 60 7.82 2.14 14.85
CA THR A 60 6.96 3.31 15.09
C THR A 60 5.54 3.01 14.61
N ILE A 61 4.53 3.57 15.27
CA ILE A 61 3.14 3.48 14.79
C ILE A 61 2.97 4.50 13.65
N PRO A 62 2.53 4.10 12.44
CA PRO A 62 2.35 5.01 11.33
C PRO A 62 1.15 5.94 11.56
N THR A 63 1.05 7.00 10.76
CA THR A 63 -0.06 7.97 10.78
C THR A 63 -0.81 7.97 9.45
N ALA A 64 -1.12 6.77 8.95
CA ALA A 64 -1.56 6.58 7.56
C ALA A 64 -3.03 6.16 7.40
N THR A 65 -3.51 5.22 8.23
CA THR A 65 -4.86 4.65 8.10
C THR A 65 -5.67 4.89 9.38
N TRP A 66 -6.77 5.63 9.27
CA TRP A 66 -7.62 5.94 10.42
C TRP A 66 -8.13 4.64 11.08
N HIS A 67 -8.12 4.59 12.42
CA HIS A 67 -8.45 3.40 13.23
C HIS A 67 -7.60 2.13 13.04
N ARG A 68 -6.62 2.10 12.13
CA ARG A 68 -5.93 0.86 11.72
C ARG A 68 -4.41 0.85 11.87
N ASN A 69 -3.80 1.95 12.35
CA ASN A 69 -2.34 2.09 12.38
C ASN A 69 -1.60 1.12 13.33
N THR A 70 -2.16 0.81 14.51
CA THR A 70 -1.44 0.01 15.52
C THR A 70 -1.22 -1.43 15.04
N GLY A 71 0.05 -1.86 15.01
CA GLY A 71 0.42 -3.20 14.53
C GLY A 71 0.33 -3.37 13.01
N SER A 72 0.23 -2.27 12.25
CA SER A 72 0.14 -2.30 10.79
C SER A 72 1.43 -1.85 10.12
N ILE A 73 1.62 -2.23 8.85
CA ILE A 73 2.68 -1.69 7.98
C ILE A 73 2.02 -0.80 6.93
N ALA A 74 2.37 0.49 6.89
CA ALA A 74 1.88 1.40 5.87
C ALA A 74 2.94 1.61 4.76
N ILE A 75 2.51 1.43 3.50
CA ILE A 75 3.35 1.61 2.30
C ILE A 75 2.65 2.59 1.37
N ALA A 76 3.35 3.60 0.84
CA ALA A 76 2.80 4.53 -0.13
C ALA A 76 3.56 4.50 -1.46
N LEU A 77 2.83 4.52 -2.57
CA LEU A 77 3.36 4.92 -3.87
C LEU A 77 3.47 6.45 -3.92
N CYS A 78 4.64 6.98 -4.26
CA CYS A 78 4.79 8.40 -4.53
C CYS A 78 4.12 8.73 -5.86
N CYS A 79 2.83 9.06 -5.90
CA CYS A 79 2.10 9.26 -7.16
C CYS A 79 0.74 9.95 -6.93
N CYS A 80 -0.05 10.06 -8.00
CA CYS A 80 -1.41 10.58 -8.05
C CYS A 80 -1.51 12.06 -7.68
N GLN A 81 -0.54 12.85 -8.10
CA GLN A 81 -0.65 14.30 -8.06
C GLN A 81 -1.87 14.75 -8.88
N ASP A 82 -2.73 15.56 -8.26
CA ASP A 82 -3.94 16.15 -8.86
C ASP A 82 -5.02 15.14 -9.32
N ALA A 83 -4.95 13.89 -8.84
CA ALA A 83 -5.89 12.83 -9.17
C ALA A 83 -7.32 13.10 -8.63
N GLN A 84 -8.33 12.66 -9.38
CA GLN A 84 -9.75 12.84 -9.06
C GLN A 84 -10.57 11.58 -9.31
N ALA A 85 -11.54 11.31 -8.44
CA ALA A 85 -12.52 10.24 -8.62
C ALA A 85 -13.93 10.81 -8.88
N TYR A 86 -14.71 10.08 -9.67
CA TYR A 86 -16.08 10.46 -10.03
C TYR A 86 -17.02 9.28 -9.82
N ARG A 87 -18.21 9.52 -9.27
CA ARG A 87 -19.18 8.48 -8.89
C ARG A 87 -20.16 8.06 -9.98
N ASP A 88 -20.42 8.91 -10.98
CA ASP A 88 -21.44 8.68 -12.00
C ASP A 88 -20.93 8.96 -13.43
N PRO A 89 -20.54 7.93 -14.20
CA PRO A 89 -20.19 6.59 -13.73
C PRO A 89 -18.91 6.61 -12.89
N TRP A 90 -18.68 5.54 -12.11
CA TRP A 90 -17.40 5.29 -11.46
C TRP A 90 -16.26 5.32 -12.46
N ARG A 91 -15.33 6.26 -12.26
CA ARG A 91 -14.07 6.38 -13.00
C ARG A 91 -13.07 7.19 -12.18
N ALA A 92 -11.80 7.02 -12.51
CA ALA A 92 -10.72 7.84 -12.01
C ALA A 92 -10.08 8.63 -13.14
N ASP A 93 -9.56 9.81 -12.78
CA ASP A 93 -8.50 10.52 -13.46
C ASP A 93 -7.29 10.42 -12.51
N LEU A 94 -6.22 9.75 -12.91
CA LEU A 94 -5.05 9.51 -12.06
C LEU A 94 -4.09 10.71 -12.04
N GLY A 95 -4.46 11.80 -12.72
CA GLY A 95 -3.76 13.07 -12.70
C GLY A 95 -2.42 13.05 -13.43
N ASP A 96 -1.55 14.00 -13.08
CA ASP A 96 -0.30 14.26 -13.81
C ASP A 96 0.80 13.22 -13.54
N MET A 97 0.67 12.49 -12.43
CA MET A 97 1.69 11.56 -11.94
C MET A 97 1.07 10.21 -11.60
N PRO A 98 0.46 9.48 -12.55
CA PRO A 98 -0.18 8.19 -12.28
C PRO A 98 0.84 7.17 -11.75
N PRO A 99 0.39 6.09 -11.08
CA PRO A 99 1.28 5.03 -10.62
C PRO A 99 2.12 4.46 -11.78
N THR A 100 3.43 4.35 -11.60
CA THR A 100 4.29 3.74 -12.62
C THR A 100 4.27 2.22 -12.52
N LYS A 101 4.63 1.53 -13.62
CA LYS A 101 4.80 0.07 -13.58
C LYS A 101 5.88 -0.34 -12.57
N ALA A 102 6.97 0.41 -12.49
CA ALA A 102 8.07 0.13 -11.55
C ALA A 102 7.58 0.22 -10.10
N GLN A 103 6.75 1.22 -9.78
CA GLN A 103 6.10 1.35 -8.47
C GLN A 103 5.23 0.15 -8.12
N ILE A 104 4.36 -0.26 -9.06
CA ILE A 104 3.43 -1.37 -8.85
C ILE A 104 4.19 -2.68 -8.62
N GLU A 105 5.22 -2.99 -9.43
CA GLU A 105 6.01 -4.21 -9.23
C GLU A 105 6.82 -4.15 -7.92
N ALA A 106 7.42 -3.01 -7.58
CA ALA A 106 8.17 -2.84 -6.33
C ALA A 106 7.27 -3.00 -5.10
N LEU A 107 6.05 -2.45 -5.13
CA LEU A 107 5.05 -2.64 -4.09
C LEU A 107 4.68 -4.12 -3.91
N ALA A 108 4.48 -4.83 -5.02
CA ALA A 108 4.13 -6.25 -5.00
C ALA A 108 5.28 -7.11 -4.44
N MET A 109 6.53 -6.85 -4.86
CA MET A 109 7.74 -7.53 -4.35
C MET A 109 7.97 -7.25 -2.86
N LEU A 110 7.80 -6.00 -2.42
CA LEU A 110 7.88 -5.62 -1.01
C LEU A 110 6.82 -6.34 -0.18
N SER A 111 5.58 -6.36 -0.67
CA SER A 111 4.46 -7.04 0.00
C SER A 111 4.67 -8.55 0.08
N ALA A 112 5.28 -9.16 -0.94
CA ALA A 112 5.62 -10.58 -0.92
C ALA A 112 6.69 -10.89 0.14
N ALA A 113 7.72 -10.06 0.27
CA ALA A 113 8.71 -10.19 1.33
C ALA A 113 8.10 -9.99 2.73
N ILE A 114 7.10 -9.10 2.87
CA ILE A 114 6.36 -8.95 4.13
C ILE A 114 5.56 -10.20 4.45
N ALA A 115 4.80 -10.74 3.48
CA ALA A 115 4.01 -11.95 3.66
C ALA A 115 4.87 -13.12 4.15
N ASP A 116 6.01 -13.33 3.47
CA ASP A 116 7.02 -14.34 3.78
C ASP A 116 7.62 -14.17 5.18
N VAL A 117 8.17 -12.99 5.50
CA VAL A 117 8.84 -12.74 6.79
C VAL A 117 7.85 -12.79 7.96
N PHE A 118 6.65 -12.24 7.79
CA PHE A 118 5.67 -12.19 8.86
C PHE A 118 4.91 -13.48 9.02
N ASP A 119 4.87 -14.36 8.01
CA ASP A 119 4.05 -15.57 7.94
C ASP A 119 2.55 -15.23 7.96
N ILE A 120 2.14 -14.33 7.05
CA ILE A 120 0.75 -13.91 6.86
C ILE A 120 0.27 -14.19 5.43
N PRO A 121 -1.00 -14.58 5.23
CA PRO A 121 -1.53 -14.89 3.91
C PRO A 121 -1.70 -13.61 3.06
N VAL A 122 -1.67 -13.78 1.73
CA VAL A 122 -1.92 -12.70 0.77
C VAL A 122 -3.42 -12.61 0.49
N ASP A 123 -4.19 -12.07 1.43
CA ASP A 123 -5.63 -11.89 1.30
C ASP A 123 -6.05 -10.46 1.68
N ALA A 124 -7.34 -10.15 1.54
CA ALA A 124 -7.88 -8.82 1.84
C ALA A 124 -7.87 -8.49 3.34
N ASP A 125 -7.74 -9.47 4.25
CA ASP A 125 -7.67 -9.22 5.69
C ASP A 125 -6.27 -8.78 6.13
N HIS A 126 -5.24 -9.11 5.35
CA HIS A 126 -3.84 -8.81 5.65
C HIS A 126 -3.18 -7.83 4.69
N PHE A 127 -3.69 -7.68 3.46
CA PHE A 127 -3.17 -6.77 2.44
C PHE A 127 -4.31 -6.00 1.78
N MET A 128 -4.38 -4.70 2.08
CA MET A 128 -5.54 -3.89 1.78
C MET A 128 -5.14 -2.53 1.21
N THR A 129 -5.85 -2.03 0.22
CA THR A 129 -5.71 -0.62 -0.20
C THR A 129 -6.35 0.30 0.82
N HIS A 130 -5.94 1.56 0.88
CA HIS A 130 -6.64 2.53 1.70
C HIS A 130 -8.11 2.68 1.28
N ALA A 131 -8.42 2.55 -0.01
CA ALA A 131 -9.79 2.55 -0.51
C ALA A 131 -10.65 1.46 0.13
N GLU A 132 -10.15 0.21 0.16
CA GLU A 132 -10.83 -0.92 0.80
C GLU A 132 -10.99 -0.69 2.31
N ALA A 133 -9.93 -0.24 2.99
CA ALA A 133 -9.96 0.04 4.43
C ALA A 133 -10.98 1.14 4.77
N ALA A 134 -10.99 2.20 3.99
CA ALA A 134 -11.87 3.33 4.19
C ALA A 134 -13.35 2.97 3.93
N ASP A 135 -13.63 2.13 2.94
CA ASP A 135 -14.99 1.64 2.69
C ASP A 135 -15.51 0.76 3.83
N LEU A 136 -14.66 -0.14 4.35
CA LEU A 136 -15.02 -0.98 5.51
C LEU A 136 -15.35 -0.15 6.76
N ASP A 137 -14.65 0.97 6.95
CA ASP A 137 -14.81 1.86 8.10
C ASP A 137 -15.80 3.00 7.85
N GLY A 138 -16.45 3.04 6.68
CA GLY A 138 -17.52 3.98 6.37
C GLY A 138 -17.08 5.42 6.06
N TYR A 139 -15.82 5.62 5.67
CA TYR A 139 -15.28 6.92 5.26
C TYR A 139 -14.66 6.92 3.85
N GLY A 140 -14.78 5.80 3.13
CA GLY A 140 -14.18 5.57 1.83
C GLY A 140 -15.05 5.94 0.63
N PRO A 141 -14.64 5.51 -0.56
CA PRO A 141 -15.20 5.99 -1.81
C PRO A 141 -16.71 5.75 -1.96
N ALA A 142 -17.24 4.65 -1.43
CA ALA A 142 -18.66 4.34 -1.48
C ALA A 142 -19.53 5.36 -0.71
N THR A 143 -18.95 6.05 0.27
CA THR A 143 -19.65 7.01 1.15
C THR A 143 -19.38 8.45 0.77
N THR A 144 -18.12 8.88 0.81
CA THR A 144 -17.68 10.27 0.68
C THR A 144 -17.02 10.58 -0.66
N CYS A 145 -16.73 9.55 -1.47
CA CYS A 145 -15.87 9.66 -2.66
C CYS A 145 -14.43 10.12 -2.32
N GLU A 146 -14.00 9.98 -1.06
CA GLU A 146 -12.65 10.28 -0.60
C GLU A 146 -11.86 8.99 -0.34
N ARG A 147 -10.54 9.15 -0.08
CA ARG A 147 -9.65 8.06 0.37
C ARG A 147 -9.67 6.84 -0.56
N TRP A 148 -9.79 7.11 -1.85
CA TRP A 148 -9.84 6.11 -2.93
C TRP A 148 -8.44 5.64 -3.35
N ASP A 149 -7.45 5.75 -2.47
CA ASP A 149 -6.06 5.42 -2.78
C ASP A 149 -5.97 3.97 -3.28
N LEU A 150 -5.43 3.82 -4.49
CA LEU A 150 -5.28 2.53 -5.18
C LEU A 150 -6.60 1.77 -5.39
N ALA A 151 -7.74 2.45 -5.43
CA ALA A 151 -8.99 1.86 -5.92
C ALA A 151 -8.81 1.29 -7.35
N VAL A 152 -7.99 1.98 -8.15
CA VAL A 152 -7.50 1.56 -9.46
C VAL A 152 -6.01 1.85 -9.58
N LEU A 153 -5.31 1.12 -10.45
CA LEU A 153 -3.88 1.34 -10.74
C LEU A 153 -3.67 1.98 -12.11
N ASP A 154 -4.63 1.79 -13.01
CA ASP A 154 -4.75 2.41 -14.33
C ASP A 154 -6.18 2.95 -14.53
N GLU A 155 -6.35 4.02 -15.30
CA GLU A 155 -7.68 4.62 -15.55
C GLU A 155 -8.65 3.69 -16.29
N SER A 156 -8.13 2.67 -16.98
CA SER A 156 -8.94 1.66 -17.66
C SER A 156 -9.38 0.50 -16.76
N ASP A 157 -8.89 0.44 -15.53
CA ASP A 157 -9.25 -0.60 -14.57
C ASP A 157 -10.73 -0.50 -14.16
N ALA A 158 -11.30 -1.64 -13.78
CA ALA A 158 -12.59 -1.65 -13.12
C ALA A 158 -12.48 -0.97 -11.75
N TRP A 159 -13.46 -0.14 -11.39
CA TRP A 159 -13.47 0.52 -10.08
C TRP A 159 -13.31 -0.49 -8.94
N MET A 160 -12.42 -0.18 -7.99
CA MET A 160 -12.03 -1.04 -6.85
C MET A 160 -11.28 -2.33 -7.19
N SER A 161 -10.81 -2.55 -8.43
CA SER A 161 -10.00 -3.73 -8.76
C SER A 161 -8.53 -3.63 -8.34
N GLY A 162 -8.05 -2.47 -7.88
CA GLY A 162 -6.64 -2.25 -7.58
C GLY A 162 -6.09 -3.20 -6.49
N GLY A 163 -6.87 -3.45 -5.44
CA GLY A 163 -6.49 -4.37 -4.36
C GLY A 163 -6.29 -5.80 -4.84
N ASP A 164 -7.23 -6.32 -5.65
CA ASP A 164 -7.14 -7.68 -6.21
C ASP A 164 -5.94 -7.82 -7.15
N THR A 165 -5.69 -6.81 -7.97
CA THR A 165 -4.52 -6.78 -8.87
C THR A 165 -3.20 -6.80 -8.08
N LEU A 166 -3.10 -5.99 -7.02
CA LEU A 166 -1.89 -5.95 -6.18
C LEU A 166 -1.68 -7.27 -5.44
N ARG A 167 -2.72 -7.84 -4.81
CA ARG A 167 -2.65 -9.14 -4.15
C ARG A 167 -2.22 -10.25 -5.12
N GLY A 168 -2.80 -10.31 -6.32
CA GLY A 168 -2.41 -11.29 -7.34
C GLY A 168 -0.94 -11.16 -7.78
N LYS A 169 -0.43 -9.93 -7.90
CA LYS A 169 1.00 -9.70 -8.14
C LYS A 169 1.87 -10.11 -6.96
N THR A 170 1.44 -9.80 -5.74
CA THR A 170 2.13 -10.22 -4.50
C THR A 170 2.23 -11.73 -4.42
N GLU A 171 1.15 -12.47 -4.69
CA GLU A 171 1.19 -13.94 -4.77
C GLU A 171 2.15 -14.45 -5.85
N PHE A 172 2.17 -13.82 -7.02
CA PHE A 172 3.09 -14.17 -8.09
C PHE A 172 4.56 -14.05 -7.66
N TYR A 173 4.92 -12.99 -6.95
CA TYR A 173 6.29 -12.81 -6.43
C TYR A 173 6.60 -13.70 -5.23
N LEU A 174 5.63 -13.95 -4.36
CA LEU A 174 5.79 -14.86 -3.22
C LEU A 174 6.14 -16.28 -3.68
N ASN A 175 5.51 -16.75 -4.77
CA ASN A 175 5.74 -18.09 -5.32
C ASN A 175 7.01 -18.22 -6.21
N GLN A 176 7.76 -17.14 -6.42
CA GLN A 176 9.04 -17.16 -7.13
C GLN A 176 10.26 -17.28 -6.22
N GLY A 177 10.05 -17.18 -4.89
CA GLY A 177 11.08 -17.27 -3.85
C GLY A 177 11.34 -18.69 -3.38
#